data_AF-A0A2N3AKZ5-F1
#
_entry.id   AF-A0A2N3AKZ5-F1
#
_cell.length_a   1.000
_cell.length_b   1.000
_cell.length_c   1.000
_cell.angle_alpha   90.00
_cell.angle_beta   90.00
_cell.angle_gamma   90.00
#
_symmetry.space_group_name_H-M   'P 1'
#
loop_
_entity.id
_entity.type
_entity.pdbx_description
1 polymer ?
#
loop_
_entity_poly.entity_id
_entity_poly.type
_entity_poly.pdbx_seq_one_letter_code
_entity_poly.pdbx_strand_id
1 'polypeptide(L)'
;MRIKCKLIMGIILIAFMLSVGIVYGQGSLYSDPQGRFSFNLPTGWKAATPYDSAQAAYFSYSVQQGTVGELIVMIEELPFSASIDQYVAAAEENGFKQLPGYTPGTQLPTTIFGLPAIKKNFNFSPQTGLTLQAEAYMFISGNSAYTILLDVLPDYFAQLEPAFTQAVMSFKVQSGAPIAVQPVPQPTPTIPVPTTTQPTPSPTTPVCPTPQPVTPAVPTVPVTPPVTTGMTVYTDPQGRFSIPTPAGSTTAQATEIGVVLNTPDGAGIVMMYTLGEQYVQGMVAQIKPNHQFHGQSQLQAGNRQALVELYSKVNPQDNVNYATVVVTYPGTPFMIIVTVPTDKYNQAQTWILEMIKGAFIR
;
A
#
# COMPACT_ATOMS: atom_id res chain seq x y z
N MET A 1 15.45 -21.70 -1.12
CA MET A 1 14.39 -20.83 -0.58
C MET A 1 14.39 -19.55 -1.41
N ARG A 2 13.26 -19.05 -1.94
CA ARG A 2 13.23 -17.79 -2.71
C ARG A 2 13.00 -16.61 -1.78
N ILE A 3 13.75 -15.52 -1.95
CA ILE A 3 13.42 -14.24 -1.33
C ILE A 3 12.16 -13.71 -2.03
N LYS A 4 11.09 -13.53 -1.26
CA LYS A 4 9.92 -12.75 -1.69
C LYS A 4 10.22 -11.28 -1.39
N CYS A 5 10.95 -10.62 -2.29
CA CYS A 5 11.27 -9.21 -2.12
C CYS A 5 9.97 -8.40 -2.17
N LYS A 6 9.70 -7.64 -1.11
CA LYS A 6 8.54 -6.76 -0.95
C LYS A 6 8.71 -5.42 -1.66
N LEU A 7 9.73 -5.25 -2.49
CA LEU A 7 9.94 -4.08 -3.37
C LEU A 7 8.90 -4.04 -4.51
N ILE A 8 7.63 -4.07 -4.16
CA ILE A 8 6.54 -3.64 -5.02
C ILE A 8 6.70 -2.13 -5.14
N MET A 9 7.17 -1.68 -6.30
CA MET A 9 7.16 -0.27 -6.65
C MET A 9 5.72 0.14 -6.95
N GLY A 10 4.97 0.50 -5.91
CA GLY A 10 3.73 1.26 -6.06
C GLY A 10 3.99 2.47 -6.98
N ILE A 11 3.05 2.76 -7.88
CA ILE A 11 3.25 3.62 -9.06
C ILE A 11 4.05 4.87 -8.72
N ILE A 12 5.24 4.98 -9.30
CA ILE A 12 6.10 6.16 -9.20
C ILE A 12 5.37 7.36 -9.79
N LEU A 13 5.25 8.41 -8.99
CA LEU A 13 4.09 9.30 -9.03
C LEU A 13 4.50 10.75 -9.26
N ILE A 14 5.11 11.01 -10.43
CA ILE A 14 5.27 12.37 -10.98
C ILE A 14 3.87 12.95 -11.30
N ALA A 15 3.19 13.35 -10.24
CA ALA A 15 1.90 13.99 -10.22
C ALA A 15 2.07 15.50 -10.39
N PHE A 16 1.07 16.11 -11.02
CA PHE A 16 0.96 17.57 -11.17
C PHE A 16 0.49 18.23 -9.85
N MET A 17 1.24 18.00 -8.77
CA MET A 17 0.96 18.51 -7.42
C MET A 17 1.23 20.01 -7.33
N LEU A 18 0.17 20.83 -7.45
CA LEU A 18 0.17 22.26 -7.12
C LEU A 18 0.31 22.48 -5.61
N SER A 19 1.50 22.18 -5.06
CA SER A 19 1.83 22.29 -3.65
C SER A 19 2.48 23.64 -3.31
N VAL A 20 1.66 24.61 -2.87
CA VAL A 20 2.13 25.92 -2.42
C VAL A 20 2.40 25.88 -0.91
N GLY A 21 3.68 25.83 -0.52
CA GLY A 21 4.14 25.77 0.87
C GLY A 21 5.66 26.01 0.97
N ILE A 22 6.08 26.77 1.98
CA ILE A 22 7.36 27.51 2.10
C ILE A 22 7.67 27.61 3.61
N VAL A 23 8.89 27.40 4.15
CA VAL A 23 10.19 26.87 3.67
C VAL A 23 10.92 26.27 4.92
N TYR A 24 12.11 25.66 4.97
CA TYR A 24 13.47 25.87 4.42
C TYR A 24 14.00 24.54 3.81
N GLY A 25 15.22 24.38 3.28
CA GLY A 25 16.40 25.25 3.15
C GLY A 25 17.49 24.57 2.27
N GLN A 26 18.72 25.09 2.26
CA GLN A 26 19.84 24.45 1.54
C GLN A 26 20.33 23.19 2.27
N GLY A 27 20.68 22.13 1.52
CA GLY A 27 21.59 21.05 1.94
C GLY A 27 21.40 20.47 3.36
N SER A 28 20.16 20.27 3.80
CA SER A 28 19.85 19.96 5.20
C SER A 28 20.00 18.48 5.55
N LEU A 29 20.46 18.18 6.76
CA LEU A 29 20.43 16.82 7.32
C LEU A 29 18.96 16.38 7.54
N TYR A 30 18.47 15.47 6.72
CA TYR A 30 17.26 14.70 6.99
C TYR A 30 17.58 13.59 8.00
N SER A 31 16.67 13.39 8.95
CA SER A 31 16.65 12.21 9.84
C SER A 31 15.29 11.55 9.75
N ASP A 32 15.30 10.23 9.62
CA ASP A 32 14.09 9.41 9.62
C ASP A 32 13.31 9.57 10.94
N PRO A 33 11.98 9.84 10.93
CA PRO A 33 11.17 9.98 12.14
C PRO A 33 11.17 8.76 13.07
N GLN A 34 11.53 7.56 12.58
CA GLN A 34 11.65 6.35 13.40
C GLN A 34 13.09 6.08 13.87
N GLY A 35 14.05 6.97 13.59
CA GLY A 35 15.45 6.82 14.00
C GLY A 35 16.19 5.69 13.29
N ARG A 36 15.79 5.29 12.08
CA ARG A 36 16.43 4.21 11.30
C ARG A 36 17.66 4.70 10.53
N PHE A 37 17.60 5.92 9.98
CA PHE A 37 18.68 6.49 9.15
C PHE A 37 18.69 8.02 9.14
N SER A 38 19.79 8.60 8.64
CA SER A 38 19.89 10.02 8.29
C SER A 38 20.81 10.25 7.10
N PHE A 39 20.58 11.34 6.35
CA PHE A 39 21.38 11.74 5.18
C PHE A 39 21.20 13.23 4.87
N ASN A 40 22.14 13.84 4.15
CA ASN A 40 22.02 15.23 3.70
C ASN A 40 21.11 15.27 2.45
N LEU A 41 19.91 15.82 2.60
CA LEU A 41 18.98 16.02 1.49
C LEU A 41 19.54 17.07 0.51
N PRO A 42 19.55 16.83 -0.82
CA PRO A 42 20.12 17.80 -1.74
C PRO A 42 19.25 19.07 -1.83
N THR A 43 19.89 20.22 -2.06
CA THR A 43 19.19 21.51 -2.17
C THR A 43 18.13 21.49 -3.27
N GLY A 44 16.93 22.01 -2.96
CA GLY A 44 15.80 22.11 -3.89
C GLY A 44 14.79 20.95 -3.78
N TRP A 45 15.19 19.82 -3.20
CA TRP A 45 14.28 18.73 -2.86
C TRP A 45 13.40 19.11 -1.66
N LYS A 46 12.15 18.66 -1.68
CA LYS A 46 11.18 18.85 -0.59
C LYS A 46 10.70 17.50 -0.07
N ALA A 47 10.62 17.34 1.25
CA ALA A 47 9.97 16.17 1.84
C ALA A 47 8.46 16.18 1.53
N ALA A 48 7.93 14.99 1.22
CA ALA A 48 6.54 14.77 0.89
C ALA A 48 6.00 13.50 1.58
N THR A 49 4.69 13.34 1.65
CA THR A 49 4.06 12.19 2.32
C THR A 49 4.30 10.91 1.51
N PRO A 50 4.95 9.88 2.07
CA PRO A 50 5.12 8.60 1.39
C PRO A 50 3.77 7.99 0.98
N TYR A 51 3.68 7.48 -0.25
CA TYR A 51 2.44 6.98 -0.85
C TYR A 51 2.37 5.45 -0.95
N ASP A 52 3.50 4.74 -0.79
CA ASP A 52 3.52 3.28 -0.61
C ASP A 52 4.03 2.91 0.78
N SER A 53 3.45 1.85 1.35
CA SER A 53 3.81 1.28 2.65
C SER A 53 5.29 0.88 2.82
N ALA A 54 6.00 0.57 1.73
CA ALA A 54 7.43 0.22 1.74
C ALA A 54 8.36 1.45 1.81
N GLN A 55 7.83 2.65 1.54
CA GLN A 55 8.58 3.89 1.55
C GLN A 55 8.78 4.38 2.99
N ALA A 56 10.03 4.37 3.44
CA ALA A 56 10.46 4.94 4.70
C ALA A 56 10.54 6.48 4.65
N ALA A 57 10.89 7.05 3.50
CA ALA A 57 10.82 8.48 3.21
C ALA A 57 10.61 8.75 1.71
N TYR A 58 10.01 9.89 1.39
CA TYR A 58 9.72 10.34 0.03
C TYR A 58 9.96 11.85 -0.09
N PHE A 59 10.53 12.26 -1.22
CA PHE A 59 10.86 13.64 -1.53
C PHE A 59 10.62 13.91 -3.02
N SER A 60 10.25 15.14 -3.37
CA SER A 60 10.04 15.56 -4.75
C SER A 60 10.92 16.77 -5.11
N TYR A 61 11.28 16.85 -6.39
CA TYR A 61 11.96 17.99 -6.99
C TYR A 61 11.07 18.60 -8.08
N SER A 62 10.75 19.88 -7.95
CA SER A 62 9.82 20.58 -8.84
C SER A 62 10.41 21.88 -9.38
N VAL A 63 10.16 22.14 -10.66
CA VAL A 63 10.46 23.39 -11.35
C VAL A 63 9.16 24.15 -11.66
N GLN A 64 9.23 25.27 -12.37
CA GLN A 64 8.04 26.07 -12.72
C GLN A 64 6.98 25.29 -13.52
N GLN A 65 7.42 24.27 -14.28
CA GLN A 65 6.61 23.41 -15.12
C GLN A 65 6.00 22.21 -14.38
N GLY A 66 6.29 22.02 -13.07
CA GLY A 66 5.79 20.90 -12.26
C GLY A 66 6.91 20.06 -11.63
N THR A 67 6.54 18.92 -11.05
CA THR A 67 7.49 17.92 -10.53
C THR A 67 8.23 17.25 -11.70
N VAL A 68 9.54 17.08 -11.56
CA VAL A 68 10.42 16.47 -12.57
C VAL A 68 11.33 15.39 -11.99
N GLY A 69 11.19 15.09 -10.69
CA GLY A 69 11.96 14.08 -9.99
C GLY A 69 11.38 13.64 -8.66
N GLU A 70 11.57 12.36 -8.34
CA GLU A 70 11.26 11.70 -7.08
C GLU A 70 12.56 11.17 -6.45
N LEU A 71 12.67 11.25 -5.12
CA LEU A 71 13.70 10.58 -4.33
C LEU A 71 12.99 9.78 -3.24
N ILE A 72 13.20 8.48 -3.23
CA ILE A 72 12.48 7.53 -2.40
C ILE A 72 13.50 6.73 -1.59
N VAL A 73 13.27 6.58 -0.29
CA VAL A 73 13.99 5.62 0.55
C VAL A 73 13.02 4.52 0.96
N MET A 74 13.26 3.29 0.50
CA MET A 74 12.53 2.09 0.90
C MET A 74 13.34 1.25 1.89
N ILE A 75 12.66 0.63 2.86
CA ILE A 75 13.28 -0.28 3.82
C ILE A 75 12.44 -1.57 3.89
N GLU A 76 13.08 -2.69 3.59
CA GLU A 76 12.46 -4.02 3.67
C GLU A 76 13.11 -4.86 4.78
N GLU A 77 12.28 -5.37 5.70
CA GLU A 77 12.71 -6.42 6.64
C GLU A 77 12.82 -7.78 5.94
N LEU A 78 14.03 -8.35 5.99
CA LEU A 78 14.41 -9.62 5.39
C LEU A 78 14.11 -10.78 6.35
N PRO A 79 13.36 -11.83 5.92
CA PRO A 79 12.98 -12.96 6.77
C PRO A 79 14.15 -13.92 7.09
N PHE A 80 15.33 -13.69 6.53
CA PHE A 80 16.60 -14.37 6.82
C PHE A 80 17.76 -13.51 6.34
N SER A 81 19.00 -13.83 6.77
CA SER A 81 20.21 -13.16 6.31
C SER A 81 20.49 -13.47 4.83
N ALA A 82 20.03 -12.60 3.93
CA ALA A 82 20.36 -12.64 2.51
C ALA A 82 21.72 -11.97 2.23
N SER A 83 22.40 -12.36 1.15
CA SER A 83 23.49 -11.52 0.58
C SER A 83 22.91 -10.36 -0.23
N ILE A 84 23.71 -9.33 -0.48
CA ILE A 84 23.29 -8.22 -1.33
C ILE A 84 22.93 -8.68 -2.75
N ASP A 85 23.69 -9.62 -3.33
CA ASP A 85 23.39 -10.17 -4.66
C ASP A 85 22.05 -10.92 -4.70
N GLN A 86 21.74 -11.66 -3.64
CA GLN A 86 20.46 -12.35 -3.50
C GLN A 86 19.29 -11.36 -3.37
N TYR A 87 19.47 -10.27 -2.61
CA TYR A 87 18.47 -9.21 -2.50
C TYR A 87 18.27 -8.51 -3.85
N VAL A 88 19.35 -8.09 -4.53
CA VAL A 88 19.26 -7.38 -5.82
C VAL A 88 18.65 -8.27 -6.90
N ALA A 89 18.98 -9.57 -6.96
CA ALA A 89 18.34 -10.50 -7.88
C ALA A 89 16.83 -10.67 -7.59
N ALA A 90 16.40 -10.55 -6.33
CA ALA A 90 15.00 -10.59 -5.96
C ALA A 90 14.27 -9.25 -6.18
N ALA A 91 14.94 -8.12 -5.99
CA ALA A 91 14.46 -6.78 -6.32
C ALA A 91 14.28 -6.60 -7.84
N GLU A 92 15.19 -7.16 -8.64
CA GLU A 92 15.08 -7.24 -10.10
C GLU A 92 13.81 -8.00 -10.52
N GLU A 93 13.63 -9.22 -10.02
CA GLU A 93 12.57 -10.12 -10.48
C GLU A 93 11.18 -9.72 -9.97
N ASN A 94 11.05 -9.37 -8.69
CA ASN A 94 9.76 -9.08 -8.05
C ASN A 94 9.39 -7.58 -8.09
N GLY A 95 10.34 -6.70 -8.41
CA GLY A 95 10.18 -5.24 -8.35
C GLY A 95 10.47 -4.54 -9.69
N PHE A 96 11.75 -4.31 -10.02
CA PHE A 96 12.13 -3.48 -11.18
C PHE A 96 11.51 -3.96 -12.50
N LYS A 97 11.50 -5.28 -12.77
CA LYS A 97 10.87 -5.85 -13.98
C LYS A 97 9.35 -5.68 -14.06
N GLN A 98 8.68 -5.35 -12.96
CA GLN A 98 7.24 -5.11 -12.91
C GLN A 98 6.88 -3.66 -13.27
N LEU A 99 7.87 -2.75 -13.39
CA LEU A 99 7.63 -1.37 -13.83
C LEU A 99 7.22 -1.35 -15.32
N PRO A 100 6.12 -0.67 -15.70
CA PRO A 100 5.75 -0.50 -17.10
C PRO A 100 6.89 0.13 -17.91
N GLY A 101 7.20 -0.43 -19.09
CA GLY A 101 8.28 0.04 -19.96
C GLY A 101 9.70 -0.18 -19.42
N TYR A 102 9.90 -0.99 -18.39
CA TYR A 102 11.21 -1.24 -17.78
C TYR A 102 12.30 -1.64 -18.80
N THR A 103 13.39 -0.89 -18.79
CA THR A 103 14.60 -1.14 -19.59
C THR A 103 15.80 -1.14 -18.63
N PRO A 104 16.49 -2.28 -18.42
CA PRO A 104 17.64 -2.36 -17.53
C PRO A 104 18.84 -1.58 -18.09
N GLY A 105 19.51 -0.81 -17.22
CA GLY A 105 20.78 -0.15 -17.51
C GLY A 105 21.96 -0.83 -16.81
N THR A 106 22.95 -0.05 -16.41
CA THR A 106 24.16 -0.52 -15.71
C THR A 106 23.87 -1.00 -14.28
N GLN A 107 24.63 -1.99 -13.82
CA GLN A 107 24.67 -2.40 -12.42
C GLN A 107 26.14 -2.54 -11.98
N LEU A 108 26.53 -1.87 -10.90
CA LEU A 108 27.91 -1.74 -10.45
C LEU A 108 28.03 -1.93 -8.92
N PRO A 109 29.06 -2.64 -8.43
CA PRO A 109 29.36 -2.69 -7.01
C PRO A 109 29.84 -1.32 -6.50
N THR A 110 29.44 -0.97 -5.28
CA THR A 110 29.80 0.27 -4.61
C THR A 110 29.74 0.06 -3.09
N THR A 111 29.87 1.13 -2.30
CA THR A 111 29.72 1.07 -0.84
C THR A 111 28.89 2.23 -0.32
N ILE A 112 28.03 1.98 0.67
CA ILE A 112 27.29 3.01 1.42
C ILE A 112 27.55 2.78 2.90
N PHE A 113 27.93 3.83 3.64
CA PHE A 113 28.23 3.73 5.07
C PHE A 113 29.28 2.64 5.41
N GLY A 114 30.19 2.35 4.47
CA GLY A 114 31.18 1.27 4.56
C GLY A 114 30.65 -0.14 4.31
N LEU A 115 29.33 -0.31 4.08
CA LEU A 115 28.68 -1.58 3.76
C LEU A 115 28.73 -1.85 2.25
N PRO A 116 28.84 -3.12 1.80
CA PRO A 116 28.70 -3.48 0.39
C PRO A 116 27.35 -3.08 -0.17
N ALA A 117 27.35 -2.42 -1.32
CA ALA A 117 26.18 -1.87 -1.97
C ALA A 117 26.24 -2.10 -3.50
N ILE A 118 25.10 -1.91 -4.17
CA ILE A 118 24.97 -1.98 -5.62
C ILE A 118 24.30 -0.70 -6.13
N LYS A 119 24.98 0.05 -7.01
CA LYS A 119 24.39 1.12 -7.84
C LYS A 119 23.78 0.48 -9.08
N LYS A 120 22.54 0.82 -9.40
CA LYS A 120 21.79 0.31 -10.56
C LYS A 120 21.13 1.48 -11.28
N ASN A 121 21.35 1.59 -12.58
CA ASN A 121 20.62 2.51 -13.46
C ASN A 121 19.63 1.74 -14.31
N PHE A 122 18.50 2.36 -14.65
CA PHE A 122 17.47 1.80 -15.52
C PHE A 122 16.53 2.92 -16.00
N ASN A 123 15.75 2.63 -17.04
CA ASN A 123 14.64 3.48 -17.48
C ASN A 123 13.32 2.73 -17.30
N PHE A 124 12.21 3.46 -17.20
CA PHE A 124 10.85 2.90 -17.25
C PHE A 124 9.86 3.99 -17.70
N SER A 125 8.63 3.59 -18.02
CA SER A 125 7.60 4.46 -18.59
C SER A 125 6.27 4.26 -17.86
N PRO A 126 6.03 4.93 -16.71
CA PRO A 126 4.88 4.65 -15.84
C PRO A 126 3.52 4.96 -16.49
N GLN A 127 3.51 5.75 -17.57
CA GLN A 127 2.35 6.00 -18.41
C GLN A 127 2.79 6.33 -19.85
N THR A 128 1.91 6.13 -20.83
CA THR A 128 2.18 6.38 -22.25
C THR A 128 2.69 7.80 -22.49
N GLY A 129 3.86 7.92 -23.15
CA GLY A 129 4.48 9.21 -23.48
C GLY A 129 5.35 9.80 -22.37
N LEU A 130 5.36 9.23 -21.16
CA LEU A 130 6.30 9.57 -20.08
C LEU A 130 7.35 8.48 -19.95
N THR A 131 8.63 8.84 -20.00
CA THR A 131 9.76 7.94 -19.68
C THR A 131 10.62 8.62 -18.64
N LEU A 132 10.98 7.87 -17.60
CA LEU A 132 11.82 8.30 -16.50
C LEU A 132 13.16 7.56 -16.56
N GLN A 133 14.23 8.28 -16.25
CA GLN A 133 15.55 7.72 -16.03
C GLN A 133 15.80 7.63 -14.53
N ALA A 134 16.28 6.48 -14.07
CA ALA A 134 16.35 6.16 -12.66
C ALA A 134 17.72 5.63 -12.24
N GLU A 135 17.98 5.79 -10.95
CA GLU A 135 19.15 5.29 -10.27
C GLU A 135 18.80 4.80 -8.86
N ALA A 136 19.00 3.52 -8.60
CA ALA A 136 18.80 2.90 -7.32
C ALA A 136 20.14 2.48 -6.70
N TYR A 137 20.31 2.75 -5.42
CA TYR A 137 21.36 2.17 -4.58
C TYR A 137 20.74 1.19 -3.60
N MET A 138 21.23 -0.05 -3.60
CA MET A 138 20.74 -1.13 -2.74
C MET A 138 21.85 -1.61 -1.81
N PHE A 139 21.56 -1.76 -0.53
CA PHE A 139 22.48 -2.33 0.47
C PHE A 139 21.73 -3.02 1.61
N ILE A 140 22.42 -3.81 2.44
CA ILE A 140 21.84 -4.52 3.59
C ILE A 140 22.54 -4.06 4.87
N SER A 141 21.76 -3.78 5.92
CA SER A 141 22.25 -3.47 7.26
C SER A 141 21.44 -4.25 8.31
N GLY A 142 22.08 -5.18 9.01
CA GLY A 142 21.40 -6.12 9.90
C GLY A 142 20.41 -6.99 9.14
N ASN A 143 19.16 -7.04 9.61
CA ASN A 143 18.05 -7.74 8.95
C ASN A 143 17.27 -6.87 7.95
N SER A 144 17.70 -5.64 7.66
CA SER A 144 17.00 -4.74 6.75
C SER A 144 17.77 -4.51 5.46
N ALA A 145 17.10 -4.67 4.33
CA ALA A 145 17.55 -4.14 3.05
C ALA A 145 17.05 -2.71 2.87
N TYR A 146 17.91 -1.86 2.31
CA TYR A 146 17.65 -0.46 2.01
C TYR A 146 17.74 -0.28 0.49
N THR A 147 16.76 0.39 -0.09
CA THR A 147 16.81 0.86 -1.48
C THR A 147 16.62 2.37 -1.49
N ILE A 148 17.65 3.12 -1.87
CA ILE A 148 17.58 4.57 -2.08
C ILE A 148 17.46 4.79 -3.59
N LEU A 149 16.33 5.33 -4.04
CA LEU A 149 15.97 5.51 -5.44
C LEU A 149 15.91 7.01 -5.77
N LEU A 150 16.48 7.37 -6.91
CA LEU A 150 16.18 8.57 -7.69
C LEU A 150 15.47 8.13 -8.96
N ASP A 151 14.41 8.83 -9.34
CA ASP A 151 13.88 8.78 -10.70
C ASP A 151 13.45 10.19 -11.14
N VAL A 152 13.67 10.49 -12.42
CA VAL A 152 13.56 11.85 -12.95
C VAL A 152 13.21 11.84 -14.43
N LEU A 153 12.73 12.98 -14.94
CA LEU A 153 12.72 13.24 -16.38
C LEU A 153 14.18 13.20 -16.92
N PRO A 154 14.45 12.52 -18.06
CA PRO A 154 15.80 12.36 -18.60
C PRO A 154 16.60 13.67 -18.75
N ASP A 155 15.94 14.74 -19.21
CA ASP A 155 16.54 16.08 -19.38
C ASP A 155 17.13 16.67 -18.09
N TYR A 156 16.66 16.20 -16.92
CA TYR A 156 17.11 16.65 -15.60
C TYR A 156 18.10 15.67 -14.94
N PHE A 157 18.28 14.45 -15.46
CA PHE A 157 19.11 13.43 -14.81
C PHE A 157 20.57 13.88 -14.64
N ALA A 158 21.18 14.41 -15.69
CA ALA A 158 22.57 14.88 -15.66
C ALA A 158 22.80 16.07 -14.70
N GLN A 159 21.74 16.81 -14.35
CA GLN A 159 21.79 17.90 -13.37
C GLN A 159 21.61 17.39 -11.93
N LEU A 160 20.78 16.36 -11.72
CA LEU A 160 20.36 15.91 -10.39
C LEU A 160 21.19 14.72 -9.85
N GLU A 161 21.72 13.84 -10.70
CA GLU A 161 22.53 12.68 -10.28
C GLU A 161 23.72 13.05 -9.38
N PRO A 162 24.53 14.10 -9.66
CA PRO A 162 25.69 14.39 -8.82
C PRO A 162 25.28 14.78 -7.39
N ALA A 163 24.16 15.47 -7.24
CA ALA A 163 23.61 15.89 -5.95
C ALA A 163 22.97 14.72 -5.20
N PHE A 164 22.29 13.82 -5.92
CA PHE A 164 21.76 12.56 -5.39
C PHE A 164 22.89 11.62 -4.90
N THR A 165 23.93 11.42 -5.71
CA THR A 165 25.11 10.62 -5.35
C THR A 165 25.78 11.17 -4.08
N GLN A 166 25.89 12.50 -3.90
CA GLN A 166 26.38 13.08 -2.64
C GLN A 166 25.44 12.81 -1.44
N ALA A 167 24.12 12.88 -1.64
CA ALA A 167 23.14 12.53 -0.60
C ALA A 167 23.27 11.06 -0.18
N VAL A 168 23.39 10.14 -1.13
CA VAL A 168 23.63 8.71 -0.88
C VAL A 168 24.95 8.46 -0.14
N MET A 169 26.04 9.13 -0.52
CA MET A 169 27.34 9.00 0.16
C MET A 169 27.34 9.58 1.59
N SER A 170 26.41 10.48 1.89
CA SER A 170 26.21 11.00 3.25
C SER A 170 25.32 10.13 4.15
N PHE A 171 24.71 9.08 3.60
CA PHE A 171 23.72 8.24 4.27
C PHE A 171 24.32 7.43 5.42
N LYS A 172 23.60 7.36 6.55
CA LYS A 172 23.99 6.62 7.75
C LYS A 172 22.80 5.82 8.25
N VAL A 173 22.97 4.52 8.44
CA VAL A 173 22.02 3.71 9.21
C VAL A 173 22.36 3.85 10.69
N GLN A 174 21.36 4.11 11.52
CA GLN A 174 21.55 4.11 12.97
C GLN A 174 21.45 2.66 13.47
N SER A 175 22.56 2.12 13.98
CA SER A 175 22.57 0.82 14.64
C SER A 175 21.58 0.85 15.80
N GLY A 176 20.56 0.00 15.74
CA GLY A 176 19.30 0.25 16.42
C GLY A 176 19.38 0.33 17.95
N ALA A 177 18.41 1.04 18.53
CA ALA A 177 18.00 0.76 19.90
C ALA A 177 17.68 -0.74 20.01
N PRO A 178 18.08 -1.42 21.09
CA PRO A 178 17.98 -2.88 21.16
C PRO A 178 16.52 -3.32 21.08
N ILE A 179 16.22 -4.20 20.12
CA ILE A 179 15.01 -5.01 20.18
C ILE A 179 15.09 -5.79 21.48
N ALA A 180 14.18 -5.49 22.42
CA ALA A 180 14.10 -6.22 23.67
C ALA A 180 13.85 -7.70 23.33
N VAL A 181 14.80 -8.56 23.69
CA VAL A 181 14.76 -9.98 23.33
C VAL A 181 13.54 -10.61 24.00
N GLN A 182 12.47 -10.80 23.22
CA GLN A 182 11.28 -11.48 23.68
C GLN A 182 11.69 -12.90 24.12
N PRO A 183 11.45 -13.31 25.38
CA PRO A 183 11.92 -14.60 25.85
C PRO A 183 11.41 -15.73 24.96
N VAL A 184 12.33 -16.57 24.49
CA VAL A 184 12.00 -17.75 23.69
C VAL A 184 10.97 -18.57 24.46
N PRO A 185 9.81 -18.93 23.87
CA PRO A 185 8.83 -19.79 24.53
C PRO A 185 9.46 -21.12 24.92
N GLN A 186 9.73 -21.29 26.22
CA GLN A 186 10.30 -22.52 26.75
C GLN A 186 9.32 -23.68 26.48
N PRO A 187 9.76 -24.82 25.92
CA PRO A 187 8.85 -25.90 25.58
C PRO A 187 8.19 -26.46 26.84
N THR A 188 6.86 -26.36 26.91
CA THR A 188 6.05 -26.93 27.99
C THR A 188 6.19 -28.46 28.00
N PRO A 189 6.56 -29.09 29.14
CA PRO A 189 6.69 -30.54 29.21
C PRO A 189 5.33 -31.22 29.04
N THR A 190 5.27 -32.24 28.18
CA THR A 190 4.04 -32.96 27.86
C THR A 190 3.59 -33.83 29.04
N ILE A 191 2.41 -33.57 29.59
CA ILE A 191 1.77 -34.42 30.60
C ILE A 191 1.07 -35.59 29.88
N PRO A 192 1.29 -36.87 30.27
CA PRO A 192 0.52 -37.99 29.75
C PRO A 192 -0.92 -37.94 30.28
N VAL A 193 -1.91 -37.89 29.38
CA VAL A 193 -3.33 -38.00 29.77
C VAL A 193 -3.71 -39.48 29.96
N PRO A 194 -4.28 -39.89 31.11
CA PRO A 194 -4.67 -41.28 31.34
C PRO A 194 -5.82 -41.75 30.44
N THR A 195 -5.78 -43.01 30.03
CA THR A 195 -6.87 -43.68 29.30
C THR A 195 -8.05 -43.97 30.23
N THR A 196 -9.27 -43.58 29.86
CA THR A 196 -10.51 -43.97 30.57
C THR A 196 -11.53 -44.62 29.64
N THR A 197 -12.25 -45.59 30.17
CA THR A 197 -12.99 -46.64 29.44
C THR A 197 -14.33 -46.21 28.83
N GLN A 198 -14.62 -46.83 27.67
CA GLN A 198 -15.92 -46.99 27.02
C GLN A 198 -17.04 -47.51 27.95
N PRO A 199 -18.30 -47.08 27.71
CA PRO A 199 -19.45 -47.98 27.73
C PRO A 199 -20.14 -48.12 26.35
N THR A 200 -20.91 -49.20 26.17
CA THR A 200 -21.62 -49.61 24.94
C THR A 200 -23.10 -49.10 24.90
N PRO A 201 -23.85 -49.28 23.78
CA PRO A 201 -24.95 -48.36 23.42
C PRO A 201 -26.38 -48.88 23.66
N SER A 202 -27.39 -48.07 23.30
CA SER A 202 -28.75 -48.53 23.00
C SER A 202 -29.44 -47.66 21.93
N PRO A 203 -30.48 -48.18 21.21
CA PRO A 203 -30.87 -47.64 19.91
C PRO A 203 -32.32 -47.13 19.80
N THR A 204 -32.56 -46.15 18.91
CA THR A 204 -33.83 -46.02 18.16
C THR A 204 -33.67 -45.20 16.88
N THR A 205 -34.17 -45.74 15.77
CA THR A 205 -34.59 -45.03 14.53
C THR A 205 -36.11 -44.73 14.62
N PRO A 206 -36.80 -44.09 13.63
CA PRO A 206 -36.40 -43.49 12.35
C PRO A 206 -36.60 -41.92 12.38
N VAL A 207 -36.69 -41.09 11.33
CA VAL A 207 -37.13 -41.24 9.91
C VAL A 207 -36.40 -40.26 8.98
N CYS A 208 -36.26 -40.64 7.71
CA CYS A 208 -35.74 -39.82 6.60
C CYS A 208 -36.82 -38.88 6.03
N PRO A 209 -36.43 -37.73 5.45
CA PRO A 209 -36.98 -37.37 4.14
C PRO A 209 -35.90 -37.14 3.06
N THR A 210 -36.25 -37.53 1.83
CA THR A 210 -35.38 -37.62 0.65
C THR A 210 -34.85 -36.25 0.16
N PRO A 211 -33.54 -36.11 -0.14
CA PRO A 211 -33.05 -35.00 -0.96
C PRO A 211 -33.56 -35.12 -2.40
N GLN A 212 -34.17 -34.07 -2.95
CA GLN A 212 -34.54 -34.04 -4.38
C GLN A 212 -33.29 -33.91 -5.28
N PRO A 213 -33.33 -34.42 -6.53
CA PRO A 213 -32.25 -34.20 -7.49
C PRO A 213 -32.10 -32.70 -7.82
N VAL A 214 -30.89 -32.17 -7.68
CA VAL A 214 -30.56 -30.82 -8.14
C VAL A 214 -30.25 -30.81 -9.64
N THR A 215 -31.08 -30.12 -10.43
CA THR A 215 -30.86 -29.93 -11.86
C THR A 215 -29.61 -29.06 -12.09
N PRO A 216 -28.72 -29.40 -13.04
CA PRO A 216 -27.60 -28.52 -13.39
C PRO A 216 -28.09 -27.17 -13.93
N ALA A 217 -27.73 -26.09 -13.27
CA ALA A 217 -28.05 -24.73 -13.72
C ALA A 217 -27.12 -24.31 -14.87
N VAL A 218 -27.72 -23.72 -15.93
CA VAL A 218 -26.99 -23.14 -17.07
C VAL A 218 -26.22 -21.89 -16.60
N PRO A 219 -25.01 -21.59 -17.12
CA PRO A 219 -24.24 -20.42 -16.70
C PRO A 219 -25.01 -19.11 -16.96
N THR A 220 -25.29 -18.35 -15.91
CA THR A 220 -25.98 -17.06 -15.99
C THR A 220 -25.02 -15.91 -16.31
N VAL A 221 -25.53 -14.95 -17.09
CA VAL A 221 -24.89 -13.67 -17.45
C VAL A 221 -24.57 -12.87 -16.17
N PRO A 222 -23.49 -12.06 -16.11
CA PRO A 222 -23.14 -11.28 -14.92
C PRO A 222 -24.30 -10.38 -14.44
N VAL A 223 -24.75 -10.63 -13.21
CA VAL A 223 -25.81 -9.85 -12.57
C VAL A 223 -25.21 -8.55 -12.04
N THR A 224 -25.50 -7.43 -12.69
CA THR A 224 -25.27 -6.10 -12.10
C THR A 224 -26.18 -5.93 -10.87
N PRO A 225 -25.66 -5.47 -9.72
CA PRO A 225 -26.47 -5.23 -8.54
C PRO A 225 -27.50 -4.11 -8.80
N PRO A 226 -28.68 -4.14 -8.15
CA PRO A 226 -29.68 -3.09 -8.28
C PRO A 226 -29.14 -1.75 -7.76
N VAL A 227 -29.40 -0.68 -8.50
CA VAL A 227 -28.88 0.66 -8.20
C VAL A 227 -29.99 1.51 -7.59
N THR A 228 -29.74 2.07 -6.41
CA THR A 228 -30.66 2.99 -5.73
C THR A 228 -30.60 4.40 -6.32
N THR A 229 -31.73 5.12 -6.25
CA THR A 229 -31.88 6.47 -6.84
C THR A 229 -30.83 7.43 -6.29
N GLY A 230 -29.98 7.97 -7.16
CA GLY A 230 -28.87 8.84 -6.79
C GLY A 230 -27.50 8.15 -6.72
N MET A 231 -27.41 6.87 -7.06
CA MET A 231 -26.15 6.13 -7.21
C MET A 231 -25.86 5.80 -8.69
N THR A 232 -24.59 5.55 -9.01
CA THR A 232 -24.07 5.08 -10.30
C THR A 232 -23.02 3.99 -10.06
N VAL A 233 -22.99 2.92 -10.87
CA VAL A 233 -22.02 1.83 -10.65
C VAL A 233 -20.67 2.16 -11.27
N TYR A 234 -19.65 2.37 -10.45
CA TYR A 234 -18.27 2.24 -10.88
C TYR A 234 -17.96 0.76 -11.16
N THR A 235 -17.25 0.45 -12.24
CA THR A 235 -16.70 -0.87 -12.52
C THR A 235 -15.22 -0.74 -12.84
N ASP A 236 -14.42 -1.56 -12.18
CA ASP A 236 -12.99 -1.69 -12.41
C ASP A 236 -12.69 -2.06 -13.88
N PRO A 237 -11.75 -1.40 -14.57
CA PRO A 237 -11.43 -1.71 -15.97
C PRO A 237 -10.94 -3.15 -16.22
N GLN A 238 -10.35 -3.81 -15.20
CA GLN A 238 -9.97 -5.24 -15.27
C GLN A 238 -11.13 -6.18 -14.90
N GLY A 239 -12.31 -5.63 -14.56
CA GLY A 239 -13.51 -6.37 -14.19
C GLY A 239 -13.49 -7.02 -12.81
N ARG A 240 -12.52 -6.69 -11.94
CA ARG A 240 -12.31 -7.34 -10.63
C ARG A 240 -13.38 -6.98 -9.60
N PHE A 241 -13.92 -5.77 -9.67
CA PHE A 241 -14.98 -5.30 -8.78
C PHE A 241 -15.93 -4.28 -9.46
N SER A 242 -17.15 -4.19 -8.94
CA SER A 242 -18.17 -3.19 -9.31
C SER A 242 -18.85 -2.69 -8.03
N ILE A 243 -18.95 -1.37 -7.85
CA ILE A 243 -19.45 -0.73 -6.63
C ILE A 243 -20.38 0.44 -6.99
N PRO A 244 -21.57 0.57 -6.37
CA PRO A 244 -22.39 1.77 -6.52
C PRO A 244 -21.78 2.94 -5.74
N THR A 245 -21.58 4.07 -6.40
CA THR A 245 -21.01 5.32 -5.88
C THR A 245 -21.98 6.48 -6.12
N PRO A 246 -21.88 7.61 -5.42
CA PRO A 246 -22.81 8.74 -5.61
C PRO A 246 -22.86 9.22 -7.07
N ALA A 247 -24.05 9.45 -7.61
CA ALA A 247 -24.23 9.88 -8.99
C ALA A 247 -23.56 11.24 -9.23
N GLY A 248 -22.74 11.33 -10.28
CA GLY A 248 -21.90 12.50 -10.56
C GLY A 248 -20.52 12.46 -9.87
N SER A 249 -20.17 11.36 -9.18
CA SER A 249 -18.78 11.14 -8.77
C SER A 249 -17.84 11.11 -9.98
N THR A 250 -16.67 11.72 -9.85
CA THR A 250 -15.66 11.83 -10.92
C THR A 250 -14.37 11.12 -10.54
N THR A 251 -13.72 10.47 -11.51
CA THR A 251 -12.41 9.85 -11.32
C THR A 251 -11.35 10.93 -11.16
N ALA A 252 -10.79 11.05 -9.97
CA ALA A 252 -9.64 11.92 -9.69
C ALA A 252 -8.34 11.24 -10.13
N GLN A 253 -8.23 9.93 -9.93
CA GLN A 253 -7.08 9.12 -10.31
C GLN A 253 -7.52 7.67 -10.56
N ALA A 254 -6.92 7.01 -11.55
CA ALA A 254 -7.05 5.57 -11.76
C ALA A 254 -5.66 4.94 -11.82
N THR A 255 -5.52 3.72 -11.30
CA THR A 255 -4.28 2.97 -11.18
C THR A 255 -4.53 1.50 -11.47
N GLU A 256 -3.49 0.70 -11.68
CA GLU A 256 -3.67 -0.74 -11.88
C GLU A 256 -4.28 -1.43 -10.64
N ILE A 257 -4.01 -0.94 -9.43
CA ILE A 257 -4.48 -1.56 -8.17
C ILE A 257 -5.73 -0.89 -7.59
N GLY A 258 -6.33 0.10 -8.25
CA GLY A 258 -7.47 0.83 -7.68
C GLY A 258 -7.77 2.19 -8.30
N VAL A 259 -8.74 2.90 -7.71
CA VAL A 259 -9.25 4.18 -8.19
C VAL A 259 -9.50 5.15 -7.02
N VAL A 260 -9.31 6.44 -7.26
CA VAL A 260 -9.73 7.54 -6.38
C VAL A 260 -10.84 8.31 -7.08
N LEU A 261 -11.99 8.44 -6.42
CA LEU A 261 -13.13 9.22 -6.89
C LEU A 261 -13.40 10.40 -5.96
N ASN A 262 -13.75 11.55 -6.53
CA ASN A 262 -14.32 12.69 -5.82
C ASN A 262 -15.84 12.68 -6.00
N THR A 263 -16.59 12.74 -4.89
CA THR A 263 -18.06 12.80 -4.90
C THR A 263 -18.56 14.26 -5.00
N PRO A 264 -19.83 14.50 -5.43
CA PRO A 264 -20.37 15.86 -5.52
C PRO A 264 -20.53 16.58 -4.17
N ASP A 265 -20.66 15.85 -3.05
CA ASP A 265 -20.69 16.41 -1.70
C ASP A 265 -19.28 16.71 -1.12
N GLY A 266 -18.22 16.37 -1.86
CA GLY A 266 -16.83 16.67 -1.50
C GLY A 266 -16.18 15.65 -0.57
N ALA A 267 -16.61 14.38 -0.65
CA ALA A 267 -15.89 13.25 -0.07
C ALA A 267 -14.92 12.64 -1.07
N GLY A 268 -13.85 12.02 -0.57
CA GLY A 268 -12.97 11.16 -1.33
C GLY A 268 -13.33 9.68 -1.12
N ILE A 269 -13.44 8.91 -2.20
CA ILE A 269 -13.57 7.45 -2.15
C ILE A 269 -12.32 6.84 -2.79
N VAL A 270 -11.60 6.00 -2.06
CA VAL A 270 -10.49 5.18 -2.57
C VAL A 270 -10.93 3.73 -2.58
N MET A 271 -10.85 3.04 -3.72
CA MET A 271 -11.20 1.62 -3.87
C MET A 271 -9.98 0.87 -4.40
N MET A 272 -9.49 -0.14 -3.67
CA MET A 272 -8.21 -0.80 -3.97
C MET A 272 -8.36 -2.32 -4.01
N TYR A 273 -7.91 -2.92 -5.11
CA TYR A 273 -7.78 -4.36 -5.31
C TYR A 273 -6.28 -4.71 -5.36
N THR A 274 -5.76 -5.22 -4.25
CA THR A 274 -4.32 -5.44 -4.03
C THR A 274 -3.84 -6.81 -4.54
N LEU A 275 -2.56 -7.12 -4.34
CA LEU A 275 -1.96 -8.44 -4.65
C LEU A 275 -2.21 -9.52 -3.56
N GLY A 276 -3.07 -9.26 -2.57
CA GLY A 276 -3.40 -10.22 -1.51
C GLY A 276 -3.85 -9.55 -0.20
N GLU A 277 -4.69 -10.24 0.58
CA GLU A 277 -5.31 -9.74 1.80
C GLU A 277 -4.31 -9.17 2.83
N GLN A 278 -3.08 -9.70 2.89
CA GLN A 278 -2.02 -9.16 3.75
C GLN A 278 -1.66 -7.69 3.46
N TYR A 279 -1.84 -7.19 2.23
CA TYR A 279 -1.62 -5.78 1.89
C TYR A 279 -2.75 -4.89 2.40
N VAL A 280 -4.01 -5.36 2.34
CA VAL A 280 -5.15 -4.69 2.98
C VAL A 280 -4.92 -4.57 4.49
N GLN A 281 -4.49 -5.64 5.15
CA GLN A 281 -4.17 -5.61 6.59
C GLN A 281 -3.01 -4.65 6.90
N GLY A 282 -1.98 -4.58 6.03
CA GLY A 282 -0.89 -3.61 6.14
C GLY A 282 -1.36 -2.15 6.04
N MET A 283 -2.22 -1.83 5.07
CA MET A 283 -2.80 -0.50 4.89
C MET A 283 -3.68 -0.10 6.09
N VAL A 284 -4.52 -1.00 6.59
CA VAL A 284 -5.31 -0.79 7.82
C VAL A 284 -4.40 -0.52 9.03
N ALA A 285 -3.29 -1.24 9.16
CA ALA A 285 -2.32 -1.05 10.24
C ALA A 285 -1.58 0.31 10.18
N GLN A 286 -1.49 0.95 9.01
CA GLN A 286 -0.93 2.29 8.87
C GLN A 286 -1.95 3.41 9.17
N ILE A 287 -3.24 3.16 8.92
CA ILE A 287 -4.33 4.08 9.29
C ILE A 287 -4.47 4.16 10.81
N LYS A 288 -4.56 3.01 11.48
CA LYS A 288 -4.85 2.86 12.92
C LYS A 288 -4.07 3.80 13.88
N PRO A 289 -2.72 3.91 13.83
CA PRO A 289 -1.98 4.76 14.77
C PRO A 289 -2.10 6.27 14.46
N ASN A 290 -2.61 6.64 13.29
CA ASN A 290 -2.61 8.02 12.79
C ASN A 290 -3.99 8.71 12.84
N HIS A 291 -5.03 8.00 13.32
CA HIS A 291 -6.41 8.49 13.39
C HIS A 291 -7.05 8.09 14.73
N GLN A 292 -8.02 8.87 15.22
CA GLN A 292 -8.80 8.51 16.41
C GLN A 292 -9.87 7.48 16.03
N PHE A 293 -9.93 6.34 16.72
CA PHE A 293 -10.92 5.29 16.47
C PHE A 293 -12.24 5.56 17.21
N HIS A 294 -13.37 5.37 16.53
CA HIS A 294 -14.72 5.60 17.08
C HIS A 294 -15.56 4.33 17.21
N GLY A 295 -15.25 3.28 16.44
CA GLY A 295 -15.97 2.01 16.51
C GLY A 295 -15.82 1.15 15.26
N GLN A 296 -16.38 -0.06 15.33
CA GLN A 296 -16.41 -1.01 14.22
C GLN A 296 -17.78 -1.69 14.10
N SER A 297 -18.12 -2.17 12.91
CA SER A 297 -19.33 -2.97 12.66
C SER A 297 -19.07 -4.01 11.56
N GLN A 298 -20.00 -4.97 11.43
CA GLN A 298 -19.99 -5.94 10.33
C GLN A 298 -21.28 -5.77 9.51
N LEU A 299 -21.15 -5.77 8.19
CA LEU A 299 -22.25 -5.58 7.24
C LEU A 299 -22.24 -6.69 6.18
N GLN A 300 -23.40 -7.29 5.93
CA GLN A 300 -23.57 -8.24 4.82
C GLN A 300 -23.53 -7.48 3.49
N ALA A 301 -22.61 -7.86 2.59
CA ALA A 301 -22.43 -7.29 1.26
C ALA A 301 -22.49 -8.41 0.22
N GLY A 302 -23.64 -8.56 -0.43
CA GLY A 302 -23.93 -9.73 -1.27
C GLY A 302 -23.74 -11.04 -0.50
N ASN A 303 -22.83 -11.90 -0.97
CA ASN A 303 -22.45 -13.15 -0.32
C ASN A 303 -21.20 -13.05 0.60
N ARG A 304 -20.63 -11.85 0.77
CA ARG A 304 -19.44 -11.60 1.61
C ARG A 304 -19.84 -10.79 2.86
N GLN A 305 -19.01 -10.86 3.91
CA GLN A 305 -19.09 -9.94 5.03
C GLN A 305 -18.11 -8.78 4.80
N ALA A 306 -18.51 -7.58 5.15
CA ALA A 306 -17.67 -6.39 5.20
C ALA A 306 -17.41 -6.01 6.66
N LEU A 307 -16.14 -5.93 7.06
CA LEU A 307 -15.71 -5.31 8.32
C LEU A 307 -15.52 -3.81 8.06
N VAL A 308 -16.27 -3.00 8.81
CA VAL A 308 -16.22 -1.53 8.73
C VAL A 308 -15.62 -1.00 10.02
N GLU A 309 -14.61 -0.14 9.91
CA GLU A 309 -13.98 0.58 11.01
C GLU A 309 -14.13 2.10 10.77
N LEU A 310 -14.59 2.84 11.79
CA LEU A 310 -14.76 4.29 11.73
C LEU A 310 -13.67 5.00 12.53
N TYR A 311 -13.01 5.95 11.87
CA TYR A 311 -11.98 6.81 12.45
C TYR A 311 -12.30 8.29 12.21
N SER A 312 -11.59 9.19 12.90
CA SER A 312 -11.49 10.60 12.52
C SER A 312 -10.07 11.14 12.61
N LYS A 313 -9.78 12.16 11.79
CA LYS A 313 -8.50 12.89 11.80
C LYS A 313 -8.70 14.32 11.32
N VAL A 314 -8.08 15.27 12.03
CA VAL A 314 -7.96 16.65 11.55
C VAL A 314 -6.91 16.66 10.43
N ASN A 315 -7.29 17.13 9.25
CA ASN A 315 -6.34 17.39 8.16
C ASN A 315 -5.57 18.68 8.51
N PRO A 316 -4.23 18.64 8.65
CA PRO A 316 -3.45 19.83 9.02
C PRO A 316 -3.35 20.88 7.90
N GLN A 317 -3.84 20.59 6.68
CA GLN A 317 -3.77 21.52 5.54
C GLN A 317 -4.92 22.53 5.53
N ASP A 318 -6.12 22.13 5.94
CA ASP A 318 -7.35 22.94 5.96
C ASP A 318 -7.93 23.11 7.38
N ASN A 319 -7.37 22.40 8.37
CA ASN A 319 -7.83 22.31 9.76
C ASN A 319 -9.27 21.78 9.91
N VAL A 320 -9.77 21.04 8.91
CA VAL A 320 -11.07 20.36 8.94
C VAL A 320 -10.91 18.97 9.56
N ASN A 321 -11.85 18.58 10.42
CA ASN A 321 -11.93 17.21 10.92
C ASN A 321 -12.67 16.33 9.90
N TYR A 322 -12.04 15.23 9.51
CA TYR A 322 -12.59 14.25 8.59
C TYR A 322 -12.95 12.96 9.33
N ALA A 323 -14.11 12.39 9.00
CA ALA A 323 -14.45 11.00 9.25
C ALA A 323 -13.81 10.12 8.17
N THR A 324 -13.14 9.05 8.57
CA THR A 324 -12.54 8.06 7.68
C THR A 324 -13.18 6.71 7.93
N VAL A 325 -13.98 6.24 6.98
CA VAL A 325 -14.59 4.90 7.00
C VAL A 325 -13.68 3.95 6.24
N VAL A 326 -13.13 2.96 6.93
CA VAL A 326 -12.31 1.90 6.33
C VAL A 326 -13.15 0.64 6.22
N VAL A 327 -13.21 0.06 5.03
CA VAL A 327 -14.04 -1.10 4.71
C VAL A 327 -13.16 -2.19 4.14
N THR A 328 -13.19 -3.36 4.75
CA THR A 328 -12.44 -4.54 4.30
C THR A 328 -13.38 -5.73 4.14
N TYR A 329 -13.08 -6.60 3.19
CA TYR A 329 -13.88 -7.80 2.93
C TYR A 329 -12.96 -9.01 3.18
N PRO A 330 -13.07 -9.67 4.35
CA PRO A 330 -12.16 -10.75 4.73
C PRO A 330 -12.15 -11.91 3.72
N GLY A 331 -10.99 -12.54 3.53
CA GLY A 331 -10.77 -13.52 2.48
C GLY A 331 -10.62 -12.91 1.07
N THR A 332 -10.41 -11.60 0.96
CA THR A 332 -10.24 -10.90 -0.33
C THR A 332 -9.07 -9.90 -0.28
N PRO A 333 -8.46 -9.56 -1.44
CA PRO A 333 -7.44 -8.53 -1.52
C PRO A 333 -8.02 -7.10 -1.60
N PHE A 334 -9.31 -6.90 -1.32
CA PHE A 334 -10.04 -5.67 -1.65
C PHE A 334 -10.43 -4.84 -0.42
N MET A 335 -10.31 -3.51 -0.55
CA MET A 335 -10.75 -2.54 0.47
C MET A 335 -11.30 -1.24 -0.13
N ILE A 336 -12.09 -0.52 0.67
CA ILE A 336 -12.57 0.83 0.39
C ILE A 336 -12.17 1.74 1.56
N ILE A 337 -11.76 2.97 1.25
CA ILE A 337 -11.60 4.06 2.22
C ILE A 337 -12.49 5.21 1.76
N VAL A 338 -13.37 5.70 2.65
CA VAL A 338 -14.17 6.91 2.40
C VAL A 338 -13.76 7.99 3.39
N THR A 339 -13.44 9.18 2.89
CA THR A 339 -13.00 10.32 3.69
C THR A 339 -13.98 11.48 3.49
N VAL A 340 -14.72 11.85 4.55
CA VAL A 340 -15.80 12.84 4.53
C VAL A 340 -15.57 13.90 5.62
N PRO A 341 -15.80 15.20 5.38
CA PRO A 341 -15.86 16.19 6.46
C PRO A 341 -16.86 15.77 7.55
N THR A 342 -16.51 15.87 8.84
CA THR A 342 -17.33 15.29 9.93
C THR A 342 -18.72 15.90 10.06
N ASP A 343 -18.90 17.16 9.64
CA ASP A 343 -20.19 17.87 9.57
C ASP A 343 -21.12 17.26 8.50
N LYS A 344 -20.55 16.77 7.39
CA LYS A 344 -21.28 16.11 6.30
C LYS A 344 -21.50 14.61 6.53
N TYR A 345 -20.77 13.97 7.44
CA TYR A 345 -20.80 12.52 7.63
C TYR A 345 -22.21 11.95 7.84
N ASN A 346 -23.06 12.62 8.61
CA ASN A 346 -24.45 12.20 8.84
C ASN A 346 -25.32 12.20 7.58
N GLN A 347 -24.99 13.01 6.57
CA GLN A 347 -25.66 13.01 5.27
C GLN A 347 -25.09 11.90 4.36
N ALA A 348 -23.78 11.67 4.44
CA ALA A 348 -23.08 10.66 3.65
C ALA A 348 -23.36 9.21 4.09
N GLN A 349 -23.69 8.96 5.37
CA GLN A 349 -23.96 7.63 5.94
C GLN A 349 -24.86 6.75 5.07
N THR A 350 -25.94 7.31 4.49
CA THR A 350 -26.87 6.57 3.64
C THR A 350 -26.19 6.04 2.37
N TRP A 351 -25.46 6.88 1.63
CA TRP A 351 -24.80 6.43 0.40
C TRP A 351 -23.58 5.56 0.68
N ILE A 352 -22.87 5.78 1.80
CA ILE A 352 -21.78 4.91 2.26
C ILE A 352 -22.31 3.50 2.56
N LEU A 353 -23.46 3.39 3.22
CA LEU A 353 -24.09 2.10 3.55
C LEU A 353 -24.50 1.33 2.28
N GLU A 354 -25.06 2.02 1.29
CA GLU A 354 -25.41 1.47 -0.02
C GLU A 354 -24.17 1.03 -0.80
N MET A 355 -23.11 1.86 -0.83
CA MET A 355 -21.82 1.56 -1.46
C MET A 355 -21.19 0.27 -0.90
N ILE A 356 -21.20 0.09 0.43
CA ILE A 356 -20.65 -1.10 1.08
C ILE A 356 -21.47 -2.36 0.77
N LYS A 357 -22.80 -2.28 0.89
CA LYS A 357 -23.70 -3.43 0.66
C LYS A 357 -23.74 -3.87 -0.80
N GLY A 358 -23.68 -2.91 -1.73
CA GLY A 358 -23.73 -3.14 -3.17
C GLY A 358 -22.39 -3.51 -3.80
N ALA A 359 -21.32 -3.63 -3.01
CA ALA A 359 -20.00 -4.01 -3.51
C ALA A 359 -19.98 -5.45 -4.04
N PHE A 360 -19.78 -5.59 -5.35
CA PHE A 360 -19.53 -6.86 -6.00
C PHE A 360 -18.03 -7.00 -6.25
N ILE A 361 -17.42 -8.03 -5.66
CA ILE A 361 -15.99 -8.35 -5.76
C ILE A 361 -15.92 -9.77 -6.33
N ARG A 362 -15.07 -9.99 -7.34
CA ARG A 362 -14.83 -11.34 -7.87
C ARG A 362 -13.93 -12.14 -6.93
#